data_AF-A0A0L6V7X3-F1
#
_entry.id   AF-A0A0L6V7X3-F1
#
_cell.length_a   1.000
_cell.length_b   1.000
_cell.length_c   1.000
_cell.angle_alpha   90.00
_cell.angle_beta   90.00
_cell.angle_gamma   90.00
#
_symmetry.space_group_name_H-M   'P 1'
#
loop_
_entity.id
_entity.type
_entity.pdbx_description
1 polymer ?
#
loop_
_entity_poly.entity_id
_entity_poly.type
_entity_poly.pdbx_seq_one_letter_code
_entity_poly.pdbx_strand_id
1 'polypeptide(L)'
;MAMMRCGGRGLGRTMERLYTTRSGDEGRRSWRSGMRGEKEEGGDMVGPRCERSNLRPVRYGERYWRRRMETTTRDGRGHPYSLQEFGASPVTMPPPLVALKARLDLQNLHWSLLRSRADKLNQTFWESQSQRFEQQENALINTYPSSESDLPNQELLLGSLDQFYARWLIEQRHAFTAYNRSWWGLQPALLKADWLAHIRNLKWKLACWRYAFHS
;
A
#
# COMPACT_ATOMS: atom_id res chain seq x y z
N MET A 1 -35.28 4.41 31.19
CA MET A 1 -34.37 4.63 32.34
C MET A 1 -33.04 5.14 31.77
N ALA A 2 -32.88 6.46 31.72
CA ALA A 2 -32.07 7.27 32.64
C ALA A 2 -30.56 7.14 32.34
N MET A 3 -29.95 8.03 31.55
CA MET A 3 -29.39 9.37 31.88
C MET A 3 -28.03 9.38 32.60
N MET A 4 -27.16 10.24 32.06
CA MET A 4 -26.07 11.03 32.68
C MET A 4 -24.75 10.30 33.05
N ARG A 5 -23.55 10.68 32.56
CA ARG A 5 -22.74 11.93 32.47
C ARG A 5 -21.80 12.18 33.66
N CYS A 6 -20.52 12.41 33.28
CA CYS A 6 -19.46 13.21 33.92
C CYS A 6 -18.81 12.68 35.22
N GLY A 7 -17.52 12.88 35.53
CA GLY A 7 -16.43 13.64 34.89
C GLY A 7 -15.19 13.73 35.81
N GLY A 8 -14.13 14.43 35.35
CA GLY A 8 -12.96 14.90 36.13
C GLY A 8 -11.64 14.72 35.35
N ARG A 9 -11.07 15.73 34.66
CA ARG A 9 -10.20 16.87 35.11
C ARG A 9 -9.08 16.42 36.06
N GLY A 10 -7.78 16.68 35.85
CA GLY A 10 -7.02 17.53 34.93
C GLY A 10 -5.53 17.51 35.33
N LEU A 11 -4.74 18.46 34.80
CA LEU A 11 -3.28 18.70 34.94
C LEU A 11 -2.44 17.86 33.96
N GLY A 12 -1.67 18.39 33.00
CA GLY A 12 -1.10 19.72 32.85
C GLY A 12 0.41 19.58 32.70
N ARG A 13 0.93 19.51 31.47
CA ARG A 13 2.28 19.99 31.14
C ARG A 13 2.49 20.07 29.63
N THR A 14 2.63 21.31 29.19
CA THR A 14 3.16 21.78 27.91
C THR A 14 4.66 21.49 27.81
N MET A 15 5.11 21.03 26.65
CA MET A 15 6.42 21.44 26.11
C MET A 15 6.35 21.45 24.58
N GLU A 16 6.96 22.48 24.03
CA GLU A 16 6.71 23.11 22.75
C GLU A 16 7.00 22.24 21.53
N ARG A 17 6.08 22.34 20.57
CA ARG A 17 6.20 21.81 19.21
C ARG A 17 6.53 22.99 18.30
N LEU A 18 7.82 23.23 18.08
CA LEU A 18 8.32 23.89 16.87
C LEU A 18 8.11 22.83 15.76
N TYR A 19 7.38 23.05 14.68
CA TYR A 19 7.51 24.08 13.67
C TYR A 19 6.15 24.45 13.05
N THR A 20 6.12 25.66 12.51
CA THR A 20 5.00 26.46 12.04
C THR A 20 4.35 25.92 10.75
N THR A 21 3.03 26.08 10.68
CA THR A 21 2.24 26.05 9.45
C THR A 21 2.36 27.40 8.75
N ARG A 22 2.62 27.41 7.44
CA ARG A 22 2.33 28.57 6.58
C ARG A 22 1.30 28.13 5.55
N SER A 23 0.09 28.61 5.78
CA SER A 23 -0.99 28.69 4.81
C SER A 23 -0.65 29.75 3.76
N GLY A 24 -1.01 29.47 2.51
CA GLY A 24 -0.82 30.34 1.34
C GLY A 24 -1.52 29.71 0.15
N ASP A 25 -2.82 30.00 0.08
CA ASP A 25 -3.81 29.63 -0.93
C ASP A 25 -3.38 30.01 -2.36
N GLU A 26 -3.69 29.16 -3.34
CA GLU A 26 -4.13 29.51 -4.70
C GLU A 26 -4.04 28.31 -5.64
N GLY A 27 -5.20 27.91 -6.21
CA GLY A 27 -5.22 27.07 -7.41
C GLY A 27 -6.39 26.11 -7.51
N ARG A 28 -7.61 26.64 -7.62
CA ARG A 28 -8.73 25.92 -8.24
C ARG A 28 -8.28 25.32 -9.57
N ARG A 29 -8.10 24.00 -9.65
CA ARG A 29 -8.06 23.27 -10.92
C ARG A 29 -9.15 22.21 -10.95
N SER A 30 -10.16 22.55 -11.74
CA SER A 30 -11.14 21.68 -12.36
C SER A 30 -10.52 20.36 -12.81
N TRP A 31 -11.02 19.25 -12.24
CA TRP A 31 -10.80 17.90 -12.75
C TRP A 31 -12.07 17.42 -13.48
N ARG A 32 -12.46 18.17 -14.52
CA ARG A 32 -13.30 17.65 -15.61
C ARG A 32 -12.47 17.71 -16.89
N SER A 33 -11.76 16.64 -17.21
CA SER A 33 -11.48 16.22 -18.59
C SER A 33 -10.66 14.93 -18.57
N GLY A 34 -11.03 13.96 -19.39
CA GLY A 34 -10.12 12.86 -19.75
C GLY A 34 -10.61 11.44 -19.48
N MET A 35 -11.87 11.12 -19.80
CA MET A 35 -12.12 9.80 -20.38
C MET A 35 -11.37 9.76 -21.72
N ARG A 36 -10.22 9.10 -21.73
CA ARG A 36 -9.59 8.62 -22.96
C ARG A 36 -8.88 7.33 -22.62
N GLY A 37 -9.33 6.24 -23.24
CA GLY A 37 -8.73 4.92 -23.07
C GLY A 37 -7.24 4.97 -23.38
N GLU A 38 -6.42 4.76 -22.35
CA GLU A 38 -5.01 4.47 -22.51
C GLU A 38 -4.88 2.95 -22.71
N LYS A 39 -4.63 2.59 -23.96
CA LYS A 39 -4.07 1.31 -24.40
C LYS A 39 -2.88 0.98 -23.49
N GLU A 40 -2.94 -0.14 -22.78
CA GLU A 40 -1.95 -0.51 -21.76
C GLU A 40 -0.61 -0.93 -22.39
N GLU A 41 0.30 0.03 -22.56
CA GLU A 41 1.70 -0.25 -22.83
C GLU A 41 2.43 -0.56 -21.51
N GLY A 42 2.79 -1.83 -21.32
CA GLY A 42 4.03 -2.38 -20.75
C GLY A 42 4.81 -1.64 -19.66
N GLY A 43 4.20 -0.86 -18.77
CA GLY A 43 4.90 -0.23 -17.66
C GLY A 43 5.36 -1.25 -16.61
N ASP A 44 6.55 -1.06 -16.04
CA ASP A 44 7.07 -1.84 -14.92
C ASP A 44 6.14 -1.66 -13.70
N MET A 45 5.29 -2.65 -13.48
CA MET A 45 4.31 -2.68 -12.41
C MET A 45 4.77 -3.69 -11.39
N VAL A 46 5.09 -3.18 -10.20
CA VAL A 46 5.44 -4.02 -9.07
C VAL A 46 4.20 -4.16 -8.19
N GLY A 47 3.73 -5.39 -8.07
CA GLY A 47 2.56 -5.76 -7.28
C GLY A 47 1.44 -6.37 -8.12
N PRO A 48 0.63 -7.28 -7.56
CA PRO A 48 -0.44 -7.93 -8.31
C PRO A 48 -1.53 -6.90 -8.67
N ARG A 49 -1.86 -6.81 -9.96
CA ARG A 49 -3.09 -6.16 -10.41
C ARG A 49 -4.27 -6.93 -9.82
N CYS A 50 -5.05 -6.30 -8.97
CA CYS A 50 -6.37 -6.81 -8.62
C CYS A 50 -7.38 -5.73 -8.91
N GLU A 51 -8.33 -6.05 -9.78
CA GLU A 51 -9.36 -5.12 -10.27
C GLU A 51 -10.37 -4.76 -9.18
N ARG A 52 -10.44 -5.57 -8.11
CA ARG A 52 -11.37 -5.40 -6.98
C ARG A 52 -10.73 -4.82 -5.71
N SER A 53 -9.46 -5.12 -5.46
CA SER A 53 -8.78 -4.56 -4.29
C SER A 53 -8.34 -3.13 -4.58
N ASN A 54 -8.56 -2.19 -3.67
CA ASN A 54 -8.03 -0.81 -3.79
C ASN A 54 -6.50 -0.73 -3.83
N LEU A 55 -5.79 -1.87 -3.75
CA LEU A 55 -4.35 -1.95 -3.95
C LEU A 55 -4.02 -1.79 -5.44
N ARG A 56 -3.65 -0.57 -5.81
CA ARG A 56 -3.14 -0.28 -7.14
C ARG A 56 -1.72 -0.84 -7.24
N PRO A 57 -1.36 -1.55 -8.32
CA PRO A 57 0.04 -1.85 -8.61
C PRO A 57 0.85 -0.58 -8.53
N VAL A 58 1.99 -0.63 -7.84
CA VAL A 58 2.92 0.49 -7.84
C VAL A 58 3.52 0.54 -9.23
N ARG A 59 2.99 1.45 -10.05
CA ARG A 59 3.56 1.79 -11.34
C ARG A 59 4.85 2.56 -11.07
N TYR A 60 5.99 1.91 -11.29
CA TYR A 60 7.21 2.64 -11.61
C TYR A 60 7.08 3.09 -13.08
N GLY A 61 6.10 3.95 -13.35
CA GLY A 61 5.86 4.44 -14.69
C GLY A 61 6.95 5.42 -15.11
N GLU A 62 7.32 5.37 -16.39
CA GLU A 62 8.18 6.36 -17.05
C GLU A 62 7.70 7.82 -16.91
N ARG A 63 6.54 8.11 -16.33
CA ARG A 63 6.05 9.49 -16.15
C ARG A 63 7.02 10.38 -15.36
N TYR A 64 7.85 9.80 -14.48
CA TYR A 64 8.94 10.52 -13.83
C TYR A 64 10.22 10.61 -14.68
N TRP A 65 10.49 9.62 -15.54
CA TRP A 65 11.71 9.53 -16.36
C TRP A 65 11.57 10.24 -17.70
N ARG A 66 10.45 10.08 -18.41
CA ARG A 66 10.17 10.68 -19.72
C ARG A 66 9.98 12.20 -19.66
N ARG A 67 9.37 12.74 -18.60
CA ARG A 67 9.34 14.21 -18.37
C ARG A 67 10.75 14.80 -18.18
N ARG A 68 11.71 13.98 -17.73
CA ARG A 68 13.13 14.36 -17.60
C ARG A 68 13.90 14.23 -18.93
N MET A 69 13.44 13.36 -19.84
CA MET A 69 14.05 13.08 -21.14
C MET A 69 13.52 13.97 -22.29
N GLU A 70 12.25 14.40 -22.22
CA GLU A 70 11.64 15.28 -23.23
C GLU A 70 12.09 16.75 -23.09
N THR A 71 12.52 17.18 -21.90
CA THR A 71 13.17 18.48 -21.70
C THR A 71 14.64 18.51 -22.12
N THR A 72 15.26 17.37 -22.40
CA THR A 72 16.69 17.26 -22.72
C THR A 72 17.00 17.10 -24.21
N THR A 73 15.99 17.02 -25.08
CA THR A 73 16.21 16.70 -26.52
C THR A 73 15.95 17.85 -27.49
N ARG A 74 15.45 19.01 -27.04
CA ARG A 74 15.18 20.15 -27.96
C ARG A 74 16.19 21.28 -27.94
N ASP A 75 17.09 21.30 -26.96
CA ASP A 75 18.27 22.14 -26.97
C ASP A 75 19.46 21.24 -26.65
N GLY A 76 20.42 21.14 -27.59
CA GLY A 76 21.72 20.48 -27.38
C GLY A 76 22.61 21.17 -26.33
N ARG A 77 22.00 21.89 -25.38
CA ARG A 77 22.61 22.43 -24.18
C ARG A 77 22.14 21.55 -23.04
N GLY A 78 23.02 20.65 -22.62
CA GLY A 78 22.80 19.75 -21.50
C GLY A 78 22.16 20.50 -20.32
N HIS A 79 21.16 19.88 -19.72
CA HIS A 79 20.58 20.34 -18.46
C HIS A 79 21.72 20.72 -17.50
N PRO A 80 21.64 21.83 -16.74
CA PRO A 80 22.70 22.31 -15.83
C PRO A 80 23.04 21.35 -14.68
N TYR A 81 22.39 20.18 -14.67
CA TYR A 81 22.76 18.99 -13.94
C TYR A 81 22.72 17.82 -14.92
N SER A 82 23.75 17.70 -15.75
CA SER A 82 23.97 16.56 -16.62
C SER A 82 24.55 15.41 -15.78
N LEU A 83 24.16 14.17 -16.08
CA LEU A 83 24.70 13.00 -15.37
C LEU A 83 26.23 12.83 -15.55
N GLN A 84 26.83 13.58 -16.48
CA GLN A 84 28.28 13.69 -16.65
C GLN A 84 28.97 14.39 -15.47
N GLU A 85 28.30 15.32 -14.79
CA GLU A 85 28.81 16.00 -13.58
C GLU A 85 28.77 15.07 -12.36
N PHE A 86 27.78 14.17 -12.34
CA PHE A 86 27.74 13.01 -11.44
C PHE A 86 28.51 11.83 -12.05
N GLY A 87 29.61 12.11 -12.75
CA GLY A 87 30.68 11.16 -12.97
C GLY A 87 31.17 10.70 -11.60
N ALA A 88 30.42 9.78 -10.99
CA ALA A 88 30.79 9.12 -9.78
C ALA A 88 32.06 8.38 -10.16
N SER A 89 33.22 8.98 -9.88
CA SER A 89 34.41 8.20 -9.57
C SER A 89 33.87 7.11 -8.64
N PRO A 90 33.83 5.84 -9.06
CA PRO A 90 33.20 4.82 -8.26
C PRO A 90 33.85 4.95 -6.90
N VAL A 91 33.06 5.31 -5.89
CA VAL A 91 33.57 5.33 -4.52
C VAL A 91 33.87 3.87 -4.27
N THR A 92 35.14 3.51 -4.46
CA THR A 92 35.62 2.14 -4.36
C THR A 92 35.44 1.76 -2.90
N MET A 93 34.28 1.20 -2.60
CA MET A 93 33.98 0.75 -1.25
C MET A 93 35.04 -0.29 -0.89
N PRO A 94 35.62 -0.21 0.32
CA PRO A 94 36.51 -1.23 0.82
C PRO A 94 35.91 -2.63 0.61
N PRO A 95 36.69 -3.63 0.14
CA PRO A 95 36.24 -5.00 -0.04
C PRO A 95 35.38 -5.56 1.12
N PRO A 96 35.71 -5.32 2.40
CA PRO A 96 34.87 -5.79 3.52
C PRO A 96 33.49 -5.13 3.58
N LEU A 97 33.34 -3.85 3.19
CA LEU A 97 32.04 -3.18 3.11
C LEU A 97 31.21 -3.72 1.96
N VAL A 98 31.82 -4.03 0.82
CA VAL A 98 31.14 -4.66 -0.32
C VAL A 98 30.56 -6.02 0.07
N ALA A 99 31.38 -6.87 0.72
CA ALA A 99 30.93 -8.18 1.20
C ALA A 99 29.81 -8.06 2.25
N LEU A 100 29.91 -7.10 3.17
CA LEU A 100 28.85 -6.84 4.16
C LEU A 100 27.55 -6.41 3.47
N LYS A 101 27.64 -5.46 2.52
CA LYS A 101 26.48 -4.96 1.78
C LYS A 101 25.77 -6.08 1.03
N ALA A 102 26.50 -6.90 0.29
CA ALA A 102 25.92 -8.04 -0.43
C ALA A 102 25.17 -9.00 0.50
N ARG A 103 25.71 -9.29 1.70
CA ARG A 103 25.03 -10.12 2.69
C ARG A 103 23.75 -9.47 3.23
N LEU A 104 23.77 -8.17 3.48
CA LEU A 104 22.60 -7.43 3.95
C LEU A 104 21.52 -7.36 2.86
N ASP A 105 21.91 -7.22 1.60
CA ASP A 105 21.01 -7.19 0.45
C ASP A 105 20.31 -8.53 0.25
N LEU A 106 21.01 -9.66 0.39
CA LEU A 106 20.39 -10.99 0.38
C LEU A 106 19.32 -11.11 1.49
N GLN A 107 19.64 -10.66 2.70
CA GLN A 107 18.67 -10.65 3.79
C GLN A 107 17.48 -9.72 3.49
N ASN A 108 17.70 -8.58 2.82
CA ASN A 108 16.64 -7.66 2.42
C ASN A 108 15.71 -8.29 1.39
N LEU A 109 16.26 -9.05 0.44
CA LEU A 109 15.49 -9.80 -0.53
C LEU A 109 14.59 -10.85 0.15
N HIS A 110 15.14 -11.64 1.07
CA HIS A 110 14.36 -12.61 1.84
C HIS A 110 13.18 -11.96 2.57
N TRP A 111 13.41 -10.78 3.16
CA TRP A 111 12.37 -10.03 3.83
C TRP A 111 11.28 -9.55 2.86
N SER A 112 11.68 -8.96 1.74
CA SER A 112 10.74 -8.50 0.70
C SER A 112 9.87 -9.64 0.18
N LEU A 113 10.46 -10.82 -0.03
CA LEU A 113 9.71 -12.01 -0.46
C LEU A 113 8.70 -12.48 0.59
N LEU A 114 9.06 -12.46 1.88
CA LEU A 114 8.14 -12.82 2.97
C LEU A 114 6.93 -11.87 3.03
N ARG A 115 7.19 -10.56 2.93
CA ARG A 115 6.13 -9.54 2.91
C ARG A 115 5.21 -9.71 1.69
N SER A 116 5.80 -9.90 0.51
CA SER A 116 5.03 -10.16 -0.72
C SER A 116 4.15 -11.41 -0.62
N ARG A 117 4.62 -12.48 0.04
CA ARG A 117 3.81 -13.69 0.28
C ARG A 117 2.64 -13.41 1.23
N ALA A 118 2.87 -12.65 2.30
CA ALA A 118 1.82 -12.28 3.24
C ALA A 118 0.75 -11.39 2.56
N ASP A 119 1.19 -10.43 1.76
CA ASP A 119 0.30 -9.55 0.99
C ASP A 119 -0.53 -10.36 -0.02
N LYS A 120 0.10 -11.30 -0.73
CA LYS A 120 -0.60 -12.19 -1.67
C LYS A 120 -1.65 -13.05 -0.97
N LEU A 121 -1.36 -13.58 0.22
CA LEU A 121 -2.33 -14.34 1.02
C LEU A 121 -3.53 -13.47 1.39
N ASN A 122 -3.29 -12.27 1.90
CA ASN A 122 -4.34 -11.32 2.26
C ASN A 122 -5.21 -10.96 1.04
N GLN A 123 -4.55 -10.60 -0.08
CA GLN A 123 -5.23 -10.20 -1.31
C GLN A 123 -6.09 -11.32 -1.89
N THR A 124 -5.54 -12.52 -2.05
CA THR A 124 -6.28 -13.66 -2.62
C THR A 124 -7.49 -14.07 -1.78
N PHE A 125 -7.37 -14.01 -0.45
CA PHE A 125 -8.48 -14.29 0.45
C PHE A 125 -9.62 -13.27 0.27
N TRP A 126 -9.31 -11.97 0.38
CA TRP A 126 -10.34 -10.93 0.29
C TRP A 126 -10.95 -10.83 -1.10
N GLU A 127 -10.14 -10.98 -2.15
CA GLU A 127 -10.64 -11.01 -3.53
C GLU A 127 -11.64 -12.16 -3.73
N SER A 128 -11.31 -13.37 -3.28
CA SER A 128 -12.22 -14.51 -3.40
C SER A 128 -13.49 -14.32 -2.56
N GLN A 129 -13.40 -13.68 -1.39
CA GLN A 129 -14.56 -13.44 -0.51
C GLN A 129 -15.49 -12.38 -1.09
N SER A 130 -14.94 -11.23 -1.52
CA SER A 130 -15.70 -10.19 -2.22
C SER A 130 -16.35 -10.73 -3.49
N GLN A 131 -15.64 -11.57 -4.25
CA GLN A 131 -16.19 -12.18 -5.46
C GLN A 131 -17.41 -13.04 -5.19
N ARG A 132 -17.32 -13.94 -4.22
CA ARG A 132 -18.43 -14.83 -3.88
C ARG A 132 -19.61 -14.07 -3.30
N PHE A 133 -19.34 -13.09 -2.45
CA PHE A 133 -20.36 -12.24 -1.86
C PHE A 133 -21.15 -11.50 -2.96
N GLU A 134 -20.45 -10.76 -3.82
CA GLU A 134 -21.10 -10.00 -4.90
C GLU A 134 -21.82 -10.91 -5.90
N GLN A 135 -21.31 -12.12 -6.19
CA GLN A 135 -21.99 -13.08 -7.07
C GLN A 135 -23.33 -13.53 -6.50
N GLN A 136 -23.38 -13.84 -5.20
CA GLN A 136 -24.60 -14.30 -4.55
C GLN A 136 -25.60 -13.16 -4.33
N GLU A 137 -25.11 -11.98 -3.95
CA GLU A 137 -25.94 -10.78 -3.83
C GLU A 137 -26.59 -10.42 -5.17
N ASN A 138 -25.80 -10.37 -6.25
CA ASN A 138 -26.34 -10.09 -7.58
C ASN A 138 -27.32 -11.18 -8.04
N ALA A 139 -27.10 -12.45 -7.69
CA ALA A 139 -28.06 -13.50 -7.98
C ALA A 139 -29.42 -13.26 -7.30
N LEU A 140 -29.42 -12.80 -6.04
CA LEU A 140 -30.65 -12.42 -5.32
C LEU A 140 -31.31 -11.18 -5.92
N ILE A 141 -30.54 -10.13 -6.21
CA ILE A 141 -31.08 -8.92 -6.85
C ILE A 141 -31.70 -9.26 -8.21
N ASN A 142 -31.06 -10.12 -9.00
CA ASN A 142 -31.57 -10.56 -10.29
C ASN A 142 -32.86 -11.40 -10.19
N THR A 143 -33.11 -12.07 -9.06
CA THR A 143 -34.39 -12.77 -8.83
C THR A 143 -35.55 -11.83 -8.55
N TYR A 144 -35.27 -10.60 -8.09
CA TYR A 144 -36.25 -9.55 -7.84
C TYR A 144 -35.93 -8.32 -8.69
N PRO A 145 -36.08 -8.38 -10.03
CA PRO A 145 -35.87 -7.22 -10.88
C PRO A 145 -36.96 -6.17 -10.57
N SER A 146 -36.64 -5.22 -9.70
CA SER A 146 -37.54 -4.14 -9.33
C SER A 146 -37.65 -3.11 -10.44
N SER A 147 -38.85 -2.88 -10.97
CA SER A 147 -39.21 -1.54 -11.48
C SER A 147 -39.31 -0.62 -10.27
N GLU A 148 -38.73 0.59 -10.33
CA GLU A 148 -38.63 1.56 -9.22
C GLU A 148 -39.97 1.93 -8.54
N SER A 149 -41.11 1.52 -9.11
CA SER A 149 -42.47 1.78 -8.61
C SER A 149 -43.06 0.71 -7.68
N ASP A 150 -42.45 -0.48 -7.57
CA ASP A 150 -43.05 -1.61 -6.85
C ASP A 150 -42.54 -1.74 -5.40
N LEU A 151 -43.03 -0.84 -4.52
CA LEU A 151 -42.79 -0.86 -3.07
C LEU A 151 -42.86 -2.26 -2.40
N PRO A 152 -43.86 -3.12 -2.66
CA PRO A 152 -43.93 -4.44 -2.01
C PRO A 152 -42.79 -5.39 -2.43
N ASN A 153 -42.28 -5.28 -3.66
CA ASN A 153 -41.14 -6.08 -4.12
C ASN A 153 -39.83 -5.62 -3.44
N GLN A 154 -39.74 -4.33 -3.11
CA GLN A 154 -38.59 -3.76 -2.43
C GLN A 154 -38.51 -4.22 -0.96
N GLU A 155 -39.63 -4.24 -0.23
CA GLU A 155 -39.65 -4.74 1.16
C GLU A 155 -39.27 -6.24 1.24
N LEU A 156 -39.76 -7.04 0.29
CA LEU A 156 -39.40 -8.46 0.18
C LEU A 156 -37.92 -8.65 -0.14
N LEU A 157 -37.37 -7.86 -1.06
CA LEU A 157 -35.94 -7.87 -1.39
C LEU A 157 -35.10 -7.52 -0.16
N LEU A 158 -35.44 -6.45 0.57
CA LEU A 158 -34.72 -6.04 1.78
C LEU A 158 -34.74 -7.13 2.86
N GLY A 159 -35.91 -7.71 3.13
CA GLY A 159 -36.02 -8.83 4.08
C GLY A 159 -35.23 -10.07 3.64
N SER A 160 -35.15 -10.34 2.32
CA SER A 160 -34.34 -11.44 1.78
C SER A 160 -32.84 -11.17 1.89
N LEU A 161 -32.41 -9.91 1.71
CA LEU A 161 -31.01 -9.47 1.86
C LEU A 161 -30.57 -9.60 3.32
N ASP A 162 -31.41 -9.20 4.28
CA ASP A 162 -31.10 -9.35 5.72
C ASP A 162 -30.87 -10.81 6.09
N GLN A 163 -31.74 -11.71 5.62
CA GLN A 163 -31.56 -13.15 5.83
C GLN A 163 -30.33 -13.70 5.11
N PHE A 164 -30.00 -13.17 3.94
CA PHE A 164 -28.78 -13.52 3.20
C PHE A 164 -27.54 -13.11 3.99
N TYR A 165 -27.45 -11.87 4.49
CA TYR A 165 -26.33 -11.40 5.31
C TYR A 165 -26.12 -12.24 6.56
N ALA A 166 -27.20 -12.55 7.28
CA ALA A 166 -27.14 -13.39 8.47
C ALA A 166 -26.59 -14.79 8.15
N ARG A 167 -27.07 -15.41 7.07
CA ARG A 167 -26.60 -16.73 6.62
C ARG A 167 -25.15 -16.69 6.14
N TRP A 168 -24.78 -15.70 5.33
CA TRP A 168 -23.44 -15.51 4.82
C TRP A 168 -22.39 -15.44 5.94
N LEU A 169 -22.67 -14.68 7.01
CA LEU A 169 -21.76 -14.56 8.16
C LEU A 169 -21.57 -15.90 8.89
N ILE A 170 -22.63 -16.70 9.03
CA ILE A 170 -22.57 -18.02 9.67
C ILE A 170 -21.73 -18.97 8.81
N GLU A 171 -21.98 -19.00 7.50
CA GLU A 171 -21.28 -19.88 6.55
C GLU A 171 -19.79 -19.56 6.46
N GLN A 172 -19.44 -18.27 6.37
CA GLN A 172 -18.04 -17.86 6.20
C GLN A 172 -17.23 -17.91 7.50
N ARG A 173 -17.85 -18.11 8.66
CA ARG A 173 -17.15 -18.17 9.97
C ARG A 173 -15.92 -19.08 9.95
N HIS A 174 -16.05 -20.27 9.34
CA HIS A 174 -14.95 -21.24 9.28
C HIS A 174 -13.82 -20.78 8.36
N ALA A 175 -14.15 -20.15 7.23
CA ALA A 175 -13.17 -19.58 6.31
C ALA A 175 -12.39 -18.44 6.97
N PHE A 176 -13.07 -17.53 7.68
CA PHE A 176 -12.43 -16.47 8.46
C PHE A 176 -11.55 -17.02 9.58
N THR A 177 -11.99 -18.09 10.25
CA THR A 177 -11.19 -18.73 11.31
C THR A 177 -9.90 -19.33 10.74
N ALA A 178 -9.99 -20.03 9.61
CA ALA A 178 -8.83 -20.62 8.93
C ALA A 178 -7.87 -19.53 8.42
N TYR A 179 -8.40 -18.47 7.83
CA TYR A 179 -7.63 -17.29 7.41
C TYR A 179 -6.93 -16.61 8.59
N ASN A 180 -7.65 -16.36 9.68
CA ASN A 180 -7.07 -15.74 10.87
C ASN A 180 -5.93 -16.61 11.42
N ARG A 181 -6.09 -17.93 11.44
CA ARG A 181 -5.03 -18.85 11.88
C ARG A 181 -3.77 -18.73 11.01
N SER A 182 -3.91 -18.67 9.69
CA SER A 182 -2.74 -18.51 8.79
C SER A 182 -2.12 -17.12 8.91
N TRP A 183 -2.93 -16.07 9.03
CA TRP A 183 -2.48 -14.70 9.22
C TRP A 183 -1.70 -14.51 10.53
N TRP A 184 -2.27 -14.96 11.66
CA TRP A 184 -1.60 -14.91 12.96
C TRP A 184 -0.35 -15.77 13.00
N GLY A 185 -0.29 -16.88 12.25
CA GLY A 185 0.93 -17.67 12.08
C GLY A 185 2.06 -16.92 11.38
N LEU A 186 1.75 -15.98 10.47
CA LEU A 186 2.74 -15.18 9.74
C LEU A 186 3.21 -13.94 10.50
N GLN A 187 2.36 -13.35 11.35
CA GLN A 187 2.68 -12.13 12.09
C GLN A 187 4.01 -12.16 12.88
N PRO A 188 4.35 -13.20 13.67
CA PRO A 188 5.60 -13.19 14.41
C PRO A 188 6.82 -13.19 13.48
N ALA A 189 6.74 -13.85 12.32
CA ALA A 189 7.80 -13.83 11.32
C ALA A 189 7.96 -12.45 10.68
N LEU A 190 6.83 -11.76 10.40
CA LEU A 190 6.83 -10.39 9.88
C LEU A 190 7.47 -9.42 10.88
N LEU A 191 7.00 -9.42 12.13
CA LEU A 191 7.53 -8.54 13.19
C LEU A 191 9.02 -8.79 13.45
N LYS A 192 9.42 -10.07 13.53
CA LYS A 192 10.83 -10.43 13.71
C LYS A 192 11.69 -9.89 12.57
N ALA A 193 11.23 -10.02 11.33
CA ALA A 193 12.01 -9.61 10.18
C ALA A 193 12.07 -8.08 10.01
N ASP A 194 11.02 -7.34 10.39
CA ASP A 194 11.05 -5.88 10.51
C ASP A 194 12.05 -5.43 11.59
N TRP A 195 12.01 -6.04 12.77
CA TRP A 195 12.99 -5.77 13.82
C TRP A 195 14.43 -6.04 13.35
N LEU A 196 14.67 -7.17 12.68
CA LEU A 196 15.96 -7.47 12.06
C LEU A 196 16.34 -6.48 10.95
N ALA A 197 15.38 -5.88 10.23
CA ALA A 197 15.65 -4.81 9.26
C ALA A 197 16.26 -3.58 9.94
N HIS A 198 15.73 -3.18 11.09
CA HIS A 198 16.29 -2.08 11.87
C HIS A 198 17.71 -2.37 12.34
N ILE A 199 17.96 -3.58 12.86
CA ILE A 199 19.31 -3.99 13.29
C ILE A 199 20.30 -3.98 12.13
N ARG A 200 19.90 -4.47 10.95
CA ARG A 200 20.73 -4.47 9.74
C ARG A 200 21.11 -3.06 9.31
N ASN A 201 20.15 -2.13 9.33
CA ASN A 201 20.41 -0.73 9.02
C ASN A 201 21.41 -0.11 10.02
N LEU A 202 21.23 -0.37 11.32
CA LEU A 202 22.19 0.05 12.35
C LEU A 202 23.57 -0.56 12.11
N LYS A 203 23.65 -1.86 11.79
CA LYS A 203 24.91 -2.56 11.50
C LYS A 203 25.63 -1.95 10.29
N TRP A 204 24.89 -1.62 9.23
CA TRP A 204 25.44 -0.94 8.05
C TRP A 204 25.99 0.44 8.43
N LYS A 205 25.19 1.26 9.12
CA LYS A 205 25.61 2.59 9.58
C LYS A 205 26.85 2.53 10.48
N LEU A 206 26.89 1.59 11.42
CA LEU A 206 28.03 1.39 12.30
C LEU A 206 29.27 0.95 11.52
N ALA A 207 29.13 0.08 10.50
CA ALA A 207 30.24 -0.30 9.65
C ALA A 207 30.77 0.91 8.88
N CYS A 208 29.91 1.66 8.19
CA CYS A 208 30.30 2.89 7.50
C CYS A 208 30.97 3.90 8.44
N TRP A 209 30.42 4.10 9.63
CA TRP A 209 30.98 4.98 10.66
C TRP A 209 32.37 4.52 11.09
N ARG A 210 32.55 3.23 11.38
CA ARG A 210 33.88 2.68 11.74
C ARG A 210 34.91 2.90 10.63
N TYR A 211 34.52 2.72 9.37
CA TYR A 211 35.42 2.99 8.24
C TYR A 211 35.75 4.47 8.12
N ALA A 212 34.77 5.37 8.24
CA ALA A 212 34.99 6.82 8.13
C ALA A 212 35.91 7.40 9.22
N PHE A 213 35.98 6.76 10.40
CA PHE A 213 36.87 7.20 11.49
C PHE A 213 38.27 6.55 11.45
N HIS A 214 38.45 5.46 10.70
CA HIS A 214 39.74 4.75 10.59
C HIS A 214 40.44 4.97 9.24
N SER A 215 39.80 5.69 8.30
CA SER A 215 40.37 6.18 7.04
C SER A 215 40.83 7.62 7.18
#